data_AF-A0A3A4KA27-F1
#
_entry.id   AF-A0A3A4KA27-F1
#
_cell.length_a   1.000
_cell.length_b   1.000
_cell.length_c   1.000
_cell.angle_alpha   90.00
_cell.angle_beta   90.00
_cell.angle_gamma   90.00
#
_symmetry.space_group_name_H-M   'P 1'
#
loop_
_entity.id
_entity.type
_entity.pdbx_description
1 polymer ?
#
loop_
_entity_poly.entity_id
_entity_poly.type
_entity_poly.pdbx_seq_one_letter_code
_entity_poly.pdbx_strand_id
1 'polypeptide(L)'
;MSIKTIEVMCLPCPKCEQLRDKIAQVIKGIEMQNKVKIPYEFKHTQHLKDISKYSLGPSQAPVVIINGKVEFAGRVELPVLKMRLEAVNRM
;
A
#
# COMPACT_ATOMS: atom_id res chain seq x y z
N MET A 1 -8.45 13.21 2.15
CA MET A 1 -8.08 13.05 0.74
C MET A 1 -8.36 11.60 0.37
N SER A 2 -9.22 11.33 -0.60
CA SER A 2 -9.52 9.94 -0.98
C SER A 2 -8.27 9.19 -1.46
N ILE A 3 -8.23 7.88 -1.20
CA ILE A 3 -7.22 6.98 -1.76
C ILE A 3 -7.49 6.87 -3.27
N LYS A 4 -6.49 7.18 -4.10
CA LYS A 4 -6.55 7.11 -5.57
C LYS A 4 -5.63 6.04 -6.12
N THR A 5 -4.41 5.94 -5.59
CA THR A 5 -3.41 4.96 -6.03
C THR A 5 -2.78 4.28 -4.84
N ILE A 6 -2.59 2.96 -4.94
CA ILE A 6 -1.77 2.18 -4.02
C ILE A 6 -0.77 1.40 -4.85
N GLU A 7 0.51 1.66 -4.61
CA GLU A 7 1.60 0.99 -5.28
C GLU A 7 2.42 0.20 -4.27
N VAL A 8 2.73 -1.05 -4.60
CA VAL A 8 3.64 -1.89 -3.85
C VAL A 8 4.90 -2.07 -4.67
N MET A 9 6.04 -1.60 -4.16
CA MET A 9 7.34 -1.89 -4.77
C MET A 9 7.98 -3.06 -4.05
N CYS A 10 8.11 -4.18 -4.74
CA CYS A 10 8.66 -5.41 -4.18
C CYS A 10 9.06 -6.37 -5.29
N LEU A 11 10.20 -7.05 -5.13
CA LEU A 11 10.55 -8.18 -5.98
C LEU A 11 9.44 -9.25 -5.94
N PRO A 12 9.14 -9.91 -7.06
CA PRO A 12 8.11 -10.94 -7.11
C PRO A 12 8.45 -12.04 -6.11
N CYS A 13 7.66 -12.14 -5.05
CA CYS A 13 7.79 -13.15 -4.00
C CYS A 13 6.40 -13.47 -3.43
N PRO A 14 6.21 -14.68 -2.85
CA PRO A 14 4.92 -15.07 -2.28
C PRO A 14 4.40 -14.10 -1.21
N LYS A 15 5.31 -13.43 -0.49
CA LYS A 15 4.96 -12.43 0.53
C LYS A 15 4.30 -11.19 -0.08
N CYS A 16 4.66 -10.82 -1.32
CA CYS A 16 4.14 -9.62 -1.97
C CYS A 16 2.80 -9.86 -2.67
N GLU A 17 2.54 -11.09 -3.13
CA GLU A 17 1.19 -11.51 -3.53
C GLU A 17 0.24 -11.49 -2.31
N GLN A 18 0.66 -12.08 -1.19
CA GLN A 18 -0.13 -12.02 0.05
C GLN A 18 -0.37 -10.58 0.53
N LEU A 19 0.60 -9.67 0.32
CA LEU A 19 0.45 -8.27 0.69
C LEU A 19 -0.64 -7.56 -0.13
N ARG A 20 -0.74 -7.85 -1.43
CA ARG A 20 -1.82 -7.35 -2.28
C ARG A 20 -3.19 -7.79 -1.76
N ASP A 21 -3.36 -9.08 -1.47
CA ASP A 21 -4.64 -9.60 -0.98
C ASP A 21 -5.01 -8.98 0.37
N LYS A 22 -4.03 -8.81 1.25
CA LYS A 22 -4.20 -8.16 2.54
C LYS A 22 -4.62 -6.69 2.39
N ILE A 23 -3.97 -5.93 1.50
CA ILE A 23 -4.36 -4.55 1.20
C ILE A 23 -5.82 -4.50 0.70
N ALA A 24 -6.18 -5.39 -0.23
CA ALA A 24 -7.54 -5.46 -0.76
C ALA A 24 -8.58 -5.80 0.33
N GLN A 25 -8.26 -6.73 1.24
CA GLN A 25 -9.12 -7.07 2.38
C GLN A 25 -9.31 -5.88 3.33
N VAL A 26 -8.23 -5.15 3.63
CA VAL A 26 -8.30 -3.96 4.50
C VAL A 26 -9.17 -2.88 3.87
N ILE A 27 -8.99 -2.58 2.58
CA ILE A 27 -9.80 -1.58 1.87
C ILE A 27 -11.26 -1.99 1.86
N LYS A 28 -11.57 -3.24 1.54
CA LYS A 28 -12.94 -3.76 1.57
C LYS A 28 -13.59 -3.62 2.96
N GLY A 29 -12.80 -3.82 4.02
CA GLY A 29 -13.23 -3.55 5.39
C GLY A 29 -13.61 -2.09 5.61
N ILE A 30 -12.78 -1.15 5.13
CA ILE A 30 -13.02 0.30 5.23
C ILE A 30 -14.25 0.71 4.40
N GLU A 31 -14.42 0.16 3.21
CA GLU A 31 -15.59 0.37 2.35
C GLU A 31 -16.89 -0.04 3.05
N MET A 32 -16.89 -1.23 3.67
CA MET A 32 -18.03 -1.72 4.45
C MET A 32 -18.30 -0.88 5.69
N GLN A 33 -17.26 -0.51 6.45
CA GLN A 33 -17.39 0.29 7.67
C GLN A 33 -17.96 1.69 7.38
N ASN A 34 -17.50 2.32 6.30
CA ASN A 34 -17.88 3.69 5.96
C ASN A 34 -19.05 3.76 4.95
N LYS A 35 -19.53 2.61 4.44
CA LYS A 35 -20.54 2.51 3.38
C LYS A 35 -20.19 3.33 2.13
N VAL A 36 -18.89 3.38 1.80
CA VAL A 36 -18.36 4.08 0.62
C VAL A 36 -17.64 3.09 -0.28
N LYS A 37 -17.59 3.39 -1.58
CA LYS A 37 -16.66 2.72 -2.50
C LYS A 37 -15.41 3.56 -2.64
N ILE A 38 -14.24 2.94 -2.53
CA ILE A 38 -12.94 3.60 -2.69
C ILE A 38 -12.41 3.19 -4.07
N PRO A 39 -12.55 4.02 -5.11
CA PRO A 39 -11.95 3.73 -6.39
C PRO A 39 -10.43 3.94 -6.28
N TYR A 40 -9.66 2.85 -6.20
CA TYR A 40 -8.21 2.90 -6.17
C TYR A 40 -7.60 2.06 -7.30
N GLU A 41 -6.49 2.55 -7.85
CA GLU A 41 -5.65 1.81 -8.78
C GLU A 41 -4.53 1.10 -7.99
N PHE A 42 -4.43 -0.22 -8.14
CA PHE A 42 -3.35 -1.01 -7.55
C PHE A 42 -2.22 -1.21 -8.55
N LYS A 43 -1.00 -0.84 -8.16
CA LYS A 43 0.22 -1.10 -8.93
C LYS A 43 1.17 -2.01 -8.17
N HIS A 44 1.78 -2.97 -8.87
CA HIS A 44 2.87 -3.75 -8.32
C HIS A 44 4.12 -3.50 -9.16
N THR A 45 5.05 -2.75 -8.59
CA THR A 45 6.35 -2.49 -9.21
C THR A 45 7.31 -3.59 -8.80
N GLN A 46 7.61 -4.48 -9.74
CA GLN A 46 8.42 -5.68 -9.53
C GLN A 46 9.93 -5.43 -9.60
N HIS A 47 10.33 -4.18 -9.88
CA HIS A 47 11.73 -3.79 -9.99
C HIS A 47 12.07 -2.74 -8.93
N LEU A 48 13.16 -2.96 -8.20
CA LEU A 48 13.63 -2.02 -7.17
C LEU A 48 14.50 -0.89 -7.74
N LYS A 49 14.64 -0.75 -9.06
CA LYS A 49 15.46 0.31 -9.67
C LYS A 49 14.96 1.71 -9.30
N ASP A 50 13.65 1.85 -9.14
CA ASP A 50 12.99 3.12 -8.84
C ASP A 50 12.86 3.40 -7.34
N ILE A 51 13.31 2.48 -6.46
CA ILE A 51 13.19 2.66 -5.00
C ILE A 51 14.04 3.84 -4.49
N SER A 52 15.14 4.14 -5.19
CA SER A 52 16.02 5.27 -4.89
C SER A 52 15.36 6.63 -5.12
N LYS A 53 14.33 6.72 -5.97
CA LYS A 53 13.51 7.93 -6.14
C LYS A 53 12.82 8.34 -4.85
N TYR A 54 12.60 7.39 -3.95
CA TYR A 54 12.00 7.60 -2.64
C TYR A 54 13.03 7.71 -1.51
N SER A 55 14.33 7.86 -1.83
CA SER A 55 15.43 7.83 -0.84
C SER A 55 15.47 6.55 0.00
N LEU A 56 15.00 5.44 -0.58
CA LEU A 56 14.97 4.12 0.06
C LEU A 56 15.98 3.16 -0.60
N GLY A 57 16.47 2.21 0.19
CA GLY A 57 17.33 1.12 -0.28
C GLY A 57 16.53 -0.15 -0.62
N PRO A 58 17.10 -1.06 -1.44
CA PRO A 58 16.46 -2.35 -1.77
C PRO A 58 16.13 -3.23 -0.55
N SER A 59 16.90 -3.09 0.53
CA SER A 59 16.69 -3.79 1.81
C SER A 59 15.42 -3.36 2.54
N GLN A 60 14.83 -2.22 2.15
CA GLN A 60 13.60 -1.68 2.72
C GLN A 60 12.36 -2.07 1.89
N ALA A 61 12.48 -3.08 1.01
CA ALA A 61 11.33 -3.69 0.37
C ALA A 61 10.65 -4.73 1.30
N PRO A 62 9.32 -4.93 1.23
CA PRO A 62 8.37 -4.22 0.36
C PRO A 62 8.11 -2.77 0.79
N VAL A 63 7.92 -1.88 -0.19
CA VAL A 63 7.52 -0.48 0.03
C VAL A 63 6.06 -0.33 -0.39
N VAL A 64 5.25 0.34 0.43
CA VAL A 64 3.86 0.69 0.11
C VAL A 64 3.75 2.19 -0.07
N ILE A 65 3.29 2.59 -1.24
CA ILE A 65 3.14 3.96 -1.67
C ILE A 65 1.64 4.23 -1.83
N ILE A 66 1.11 5.24 -1.16
CA ILE A 66 -0.29 5.64 -1.26
C ILE A 66 -0.34 7.06 -1.81
N ASN A 67 -1.08 7.27 -2.89
CA ASN A 67 -1.17 8.57 -3.58
C ASN A 67 0.21 9.18 -3.91
N GLY A 68 1.18 8.34 -4.29
CA GLY A 68 2.54 8.76 -4.63
C GLY A 68 3.46 9.05 -3.43
N LYS A 69 3.00 8.87 -2.19
CA LYS A 69 3.80 9.03 -0.96
C LYS A 69 4.14 7.67 -0.36
N VAL A 70 5.38 7.49 0.07
CA VAL A 70 5.78 6.31 0.84
C VAL A 70 5.11 6.37 2.21
N GLU A 71 4.28 5.37 2.49
CA GLU A 71 3.66 5.18 3.80
C GLU A 71 4.35 4.07 4.59
N PHE A 72 4.91 3.08 3.90
CA PHE A 72 5.62 1.96 4.52
C PHE A 72 6.87 1.58 3.73
N ALA A 73 7.92 1.19 4.44
CA ALA A 73 9.11 0.58 3.88
C ALA A 73 9.58 -0.55 4.79
N GLY A 74 9.69 -1.76 4.24
CA GLY A 74 10.15 -2.97 4.92
C GLY A 74 8.99 -3.76 5.53
N ARG A 75 8.92 -3.82 6.86
CA ARG A 75 7.86 -4.59 7.55
C ARG A 75 6.53 -3.84 7.46
N VAL A 76 5.57 -4.42 6.75
CA VAL A 76 4.19 -3.90 6.69
C VAL A 76 3.34 -4.63 7.71
N GLU A 77 2.91 -3.93 8.75
CA GLU A 77 2.01 -4.46 9.78
C GLU A 77 0.56 -4.09 9.45
N LEU A 78 -0.31 -5.10 9.35
CA LEU A 78 -1.71 -4.92 8.93
C LEU A 78 -2.51 -3.95 9.81
N PRO A 79 -2.38 -3.94 11.14
CA PRO A 79 -3.09 -2.97 11.98
C PRO A 79 -2.72 -1.52 11.63
N VAL A 80 -1.42 -1.28 11.38
CA VAL A 80 -0.90 0.05 11.04
C VAL A 80 -1.33 0.47 9.64
N LEU A 81 -1.30 -0.47 8.69
CA LEU A 81 -1.80 -0.27 7.33
C LEU A 81 -3.29 0.11 7.33
N LYS A 82 -4.11 -0.58 8.12
CA LYS A 82 -5.53 -0.25 8.27
C LYS A 82 -5.72 1.15 8.81
N MET A 83 -5.06 1.50 9.92
CA MET A 83 -5.16 2.83 10.51
C MET A 83 -4.74 3.93 9.52
N ARG A 84 -3.69 3.70 8.72
CA ARG A 84 -3.26 4.67 7.70
C ARG A 84 -4.25 4.83 6.56
N LEU A 85 -4.78 3.73 6.02
CA LEU A 85 -5.81 3.79 4.98
C LEU A 85 -7.08 4.48 5.48
N GLU A 86 -7.49 4.21 6.71
CA GLU A 86 -8.61 4.92 7.36
C GLU A 86 -8.31 6.43 7.49
N ALA A 87 -7.12 6.80 7.98
CA ALA A 87 -6.73 8.20 8.15
C ALA A 87 -6.71 8.97 6.83
N VAL A 88 -6.18 8.37 5.76
CA VAL A 88 -6.17 8.99 4.43
C VAL A 88 -7.61 9.21 3.96
N ASN A 89 -8.46 8.19 4.05
CA ASN A 89 -9.85 8.25 3.59
C ASN A 89 -10.76 9.18 4.41
N ARG A 90 -10.43 9.46 5.68
CA ARG A 90 -11.24 10.32 6.58
C ARG A 90 -11.02 11.83 6.39
N MET A 91 -9.95 12.22 5.68
CA MET A 91 -9.63 13.63 5.37
C MET A 91 -10.35 14.13 4.12
#